data_AF-A0ABD3V0C5-F1
#
_entry.id   AF-A0ABD3V0C5-F1
#
_cell.length_a   1.000
_cell.length_b   1.000
_cell.length_c   1.000
_cell.angle_alpha   90.00
_cell.angle_beta   90.00
_cell.angle_gamma   90.00
#
_symmetry.space_group_name_H-M   'P 1'
#
loop_
_entity.id
_entity.type
_entity.pdbx_description
1 polymer ?
#
loop_
_entity_poly.entity_id
_entity_poly.type
_entity_poly.pdbx_seq_one_letter_code
_entity_poly.pdbx_strand_id
1 'polypeptide(L)'
;IPSEVLNMDPKSIEMYRKALSHGKEKVYNIRIMVVGPYDVGKTTLTKRLLGKEVKIYDRQSTEGIDVQTQCCKVSLATGEWITQEQ
;
A
#
# COMPACT_ATOMS: atom_id res chain seq x y z
N ILE A 1 -8.51 17.16 -11.20
CA ILE A 1 -7.38 17.29 -10.26
C ILE A 1 -7.87 16.79 -8.91
N PRO A 2 -7.18 15.83 -8.26
CA PRO A 2 -7.59 15.30 -6.96
C PRO A 2 -7.58 16.37 -5.85
N SER A 3 -8.39 16.18 -4.81
CA SER A 3 -8.49 17.09 -3.66
C SER A 3 -7.15 17.31 -2.95
N GLU A 4 -6.32 16.27 -2.89
CA GLU A 4 -4.99 16.28 -2.29
C GLU A 4 -4.07 17.28 -2.98
N VAL A 5 -4.21 17.41 -4.31
CA VAL A 5 -3.45 18.38 -5.11
C VAL A 5 -4.06 19.77 -4.98
N LEU A 6 -5.39 19.89 -4.93
CA LEU A 6 -6.08 21.18 -4.78
C LEU A 6 -5.76 21.88 -3.45
N ASN A 7 -5.41 21.12 -2.42
CA ASN A 7 -5.00 21.65 -1.12
C ASN A 7 -3.48 21.97 -1.03
N MET A 8 -2.73 21.80 -2.13
CA MET A 8 -1.31 22.19 -2.19
C MET A 8 -1.16 23.68 -2.54
N ASP A 9 0.08 24.16 -2.53
CA ASP A 9 0.39 25.52 -2.94
C ASP A 9 0.08 25.77 -4.44
N PRO A 10 -0.18 27.02 -4.85
CA PRO A 10 -0.57 27.34 -6.23
C PRO A 10 0.39 26.83 -7.30
N LYS A 11 1.70 26.81 -7.01
CA LYS A 11 2.72 26.35 -7.95
C LYS A 11 2.61 24.84 -8.17
N SER A 12 2.38 24.06 -7.12
CA SER A 12 2.15 22.62 -7.23
C SER A 12 0.89 22.28 -8.04
N ILE A 13 -0.19 23.04 -7.86
CA ILE A 13 -1.42 22.90 -8.65
C ILE A 13 -1.15 23.16 -10.14
N GLU A 14 -0.41 24.22 -10.45
CA GLU A 14 -0.05 24.55 -11.83
C GLU A 14 0.86 23.51 -12.48
N MET A 15 1.87 23.01 -11.75
CA MET A 15 2.71 21.91 -12.22
C MET A 15 1.89 20.67 -12.52
N TYR A 16 0.95 20.30 -11.66
CA TYR A 16 0.09 19.15 -11.88
C TYR A 16 -0.81 19.35 -13.12
N ARG A 17 -1.38 20.55 -13.31
CA ARG A 17 -2.12 20.89 -14.54
C ARG A 17 -1.28 20.75 -15.79
N LYS A 18 -0.04 21.24 -15.75
CA LYS A 18 0.91 21.09 -16.85
C LYS A 18 1.21 19.60 -17.09
N ALA A 19 1.45 18.80 -16.06
CA ALA A 19 1.67 17.37 -16.23
C ALA A 19 0.48 16.67 -16.90
N LEU A 20 -0.75 17.02 -16.52
CA LEU A 20 -1.98 16.49 -17.14
C LEU A 20 -2.12 16.85 -18.62
N SER A 21 -1.53 17.94 -19.11
CA SER A 21 -1.57 18.29 -20.54
C SER A 21 -0.61 17.44 -21.38
N HIS A 22 0.38 16.80 -20.76
CA HIS A 22 1.39 16.01 -21.46
C HIS A 22 1.05 14.52 -21.50
N GLY A 23 0.13 14.05 -20.64
CA GLY A 23 -0.27 12.65 -20.64
C GLY A 23 -1.11 12.23 -19.44
N LYS A 24 -1.14 10.91 -19.24
CA LYS A 24 -1.82 10.25 -18.12
C LYS A 24 -0.94 9.15 -17.56
N GLU A 25 -1.01 8.95 -16.26
CA GLU A 25 -0.34 7.87 -15.56
C GLU A 25 -1.35 7.10 -14.72
N LYS A 26 -1.27 5.77 -14.73
CA LYS A 26 -2.12 4.93 -13.88
C LYS A 26 -1.41 4.72 -12.56
N VAL A 27 -2.05 5.11 -11.46
CA VAL A 27 -1.51 4.95 -10.11
C VAL A 27 -2.16 3.73 -9.45
N TYR A 28 -1.37 2.69 -9.20
CA TYR A 28 -1.80 1.48 -8.50
C TYR A 28 -1.13 1.41 -7.13
N ASN A 29 -1.54 2.30 -6.23
CA ASN A 29 -1.04 2.35 -4.87
C ASN A 29 -2.21 2.37 -3.90
N ILE A 30 -2.17 1.50 -2.89
CA ILE A 30 -3.18 1.42 -1.83
C ILE A 30 -2.48 1.39 -0.48
N ARG A 31 -3.03 2.12 0.49
CA ARG A 31 -2.64 2.04 1.89
C ARG A 31 -3.71 1.25 2.64
N ILE A 32 -3.29 0.18 3.32
CA ILE A 32 -4.19 -0.66 4.12
C ILE A 32 -3.79 -0.48 5.59
N MET A 33 -4.73 -0.07 6.43
CA MET A 33 -4.54 0.02 7.87
C MET A 33 -5.15 -1.21 8.54
N VAL A 34 -4.35 -1.92 9.35
CA VAL A 34 -4.81 -3.06 10.15
C VAL A 34 -4.94 -2.60 11.60
N VAL A 35 -6.17 -2.44 12.08
CA VAL A 35 -6.49 -1.89 13.40
C VAL A 35 -7.35 -2.85 14.22
N GLY A 36 -7.30 -2.72 15.54
CA GLY A 36 -8.00 -3.59 16.48
C GLY A 36 -7.30 -3.65 17.84
N PRO A 37 -7.95 -4.25 18.86
CA PRO A 37 -7.43 -4.30 20.24
C PRO A 37 -6.04 -4.92 20.37
N TYR A 38 -5.41 -4.74 21.53
CA TYR A 38 -4.11 -5.34 21.84
C TYR A 38 -4.16 -6.88 21.67
N ASP A 39 -3.11 -7.46 21.10
CA ASP A 39 -2.92 -8.91 20.91
C ASP A 39 -4.02 -9.69 20.13
N VAL A 40 -4.82 -9.02 19.29
CA VAL A 40 -5.81 -9.72 18.43
C VAL A 40 -5.24 -10.32 17.15
N GLY A 41 -3.92 -10.35 17.00
CA GLY A 41 -3.25 -10.96 15.84
C GLY A 41 -3.08 -10.07 14.61
N LYS A 42 -3.20 -8.73 14.75
CA LYS A 42 -2.96 -7.77 13.65
C LYS A 42 -1.63 -7.99 12.94
N THR A 43 -0.55 -8.08 13.72
CA THR A 43 0.81 -8.30 13.24
C THR A 43 0.95 -9.65 12.54
N THR A 44 0.29 -10.68 13.07
CA THR A 44 0.25 -12.02 12.46
C THR A 44 -0.46 -11.99 11.12
N LEU A 45 -1.63 -11.35 11.04
CA LEU A 45 -2.39 -11.20 9.80
C LEU A 45 -1.56 -10.46 8.73
N THR A 46 -0.99 -9.31 9.08
CA THR A 46 -0.15 -8.52 8.15
C THR A 46 1.02 -9.35 7.64
N LYS A 47 1.77 -10.06 8.52
CA LYS A 47 2.88 -10.92 8.09
C LYS A 47 2.44 -12.03 7.14
N ARG A 48 1.30 -12.69 7.40
CA ARG A 48 0.77 -13.73 6.51
C ARG A 48 0.34 -13.20 5.15
N LEU A 49 -0.34 -12.06 5.09
CA LEU A 49 -0.72 -11.42 3.82
C LEU A 49 0.51 -11.05 2.97
N LEU A 50 1.62 -10.74 3.64
CA LEU A 50 2.90 -10.44 3.00
C LEU A 50 3.73 -11.69 2.65
N GLY A 51 3.22 -12.89 2.92
CA GLY A 51 3.95 -14.15 2.71
C GLY A 51 5.17 -14.31 3.63
N LYS A 52 5.25 -13.56 4.73
CA LYS A 52 6.36 -13.63 5.69
C LYS A 52 6.14 -14.78 6.67
N GLU A 53 7.25 -15.39 7.11
CA GLU A 53 7.22 -16.41 8.14
C GLU A 53 6.63 -15.85 9.46
N VAL A 54 5.80 -16.66 10.12
CA VAL A 54 5.21 -16.33 11.42
C VAL A 54 5.73 -17.30 12.47
N LYS A 55 6.65 -16.83 13.31
CA LYS A 55 7.07 -17.55 14.52
C LYS A 55 5.97 -17.45 15.57
N ILE A 56 5.19 -18.51 15.72
CA ILE A 56 3.99 -18.51 16.58
C ILE A 56 4.36 -18.41 18.06
N TYR A 57 5.44 -19.07 18.49
CA TYR A 57 5.85 -19.19 19.89
C TYR A 57 6.62 -17.99 20.44
N ASP A 58 7.14 -17.13 19.57
CA ASP A 58 8.01 -15.99 19.94
C ASP A 58 7.39 -14.66 19.48
N ARG A 59 6.06 -14.61 19.37
CA ARG A 59 5.36 -13.42 18.90
C ARG A 59 5.16 -12.45 20.07
N GLN A 60 5.58 -11.22 19.86
CA GLN A 60 5.26 -10.10 20.73
C GLN A 60 4.27 -9.18 20.02
N SER A 61 3.44 -8.48 20.80
CA SER A 61 2.59 -7.43 20.26
C SER A 61 3.45 -6.32 19.65
N THR A 62 2.94 -5.71 18.58
CA THR A 62 3.58 -4.53 18.01
C THR A 62 3.43 -3.37 18.98
N GLU A 63 4.55 -2.86 19.47
CA GLU A 63 4.63 -1.58 20.16
C GLU A 63 4.81 -0.45 19.13
N GLY A 64 3.94 0.56 19.17
CA GLY A 64 3.98 1.68 18.22
C GLY A 64 3.40 1.37 16.84
N ILE A 65 3.98 1.97 15.79
CA ILE A 65 3.51 1.90 14.40
C ILE A 65 4.46 1.02 13.59
N ASP A 66 3.93 -0.04 12.98
CA ASP A 66 4.66 -0.88 12.01
C ASP A 66 4.16 -0.59 10.59
N VAL A 67 5.07 -0.17 9.70
CA VAL A 67 4.76 0.15 8.30
C VAL A 67 5.44 -0.87 7.40
N GLN A 68 4.63 -1.57 6.61
CA GLN A 68 5.09 -2.57 5.66
C GLN A 68 4.70 -2.15 4.25
N THR A 69 5.65 -2.23 3.31
CA THR A 69 5.42 -1.95 1.88
C THR A 69 5.64 -3.23 1.09
N GLN A 70 4.71 -3.54 0.18
CA GLN A 70 4.83 -4.69 -0.70
C GLN A 70 4.32 -4.34 -2.10
N CYS A 71 5.09 -4.75 -3.10
CA CYS A 71 4.68 -4.67 -4.49
C CYS A 71 4.14 -6.03 -4.91
N CYS A 72 3.07 -6.00 -5.69
CA CYS A 72 2.48 -7.18 -6.27
C CYS A 72 2.10 -6.89 -7.72
N LYS A 73 2.08 -7.93 -8.55
CA LYS A 73 1.73 -7.82 -9.97
C LYS A 73 0.44 -8.60 -10.19
N VAL A 74 -0.54 -7.93 -10.79
CA VAL A 74 -1.82 -8.52 -11.17
C VAL A 74 -2.06 -8.24 -12.64
N SER A 75 -2.46 -9.26 -13.37
CA SER A 75 -2.97 -9.10 -14.73
C SER A 75 -4.34 -8.42 -14.65
N LEU A 76 -4.45 -7.20 -15.16
CA LEU A 76 -5.74 -6.49 -15.18
C LEU A 76 -6.72 -7.06 -16.22
N ALA A 77 -6.23 -7.88 -17.15
CA ALA A 77 -7.06 -8.55 -18.15
C ALA A 77 -7.71 -9.82 -17.59
N THR A 78 -6.97 -10.59 -16.79
CA THR A 78 -7.43 -11.89 -16.26
C THR A 78 -7.81 -11.86 -14.79
N GLY A 79 -7.37 -10.84 -14.05
CA GLY A 79 -7.56 -10.74 -12.59
C GLY A 79 -6.60 -11.62 -11.78
N GLU A 80 -5.66 -12.30 -12.44
CA GLU A 80 -4.77 -13.26 -11.81
C GLU A 80 -3.47 -12.61 -11.30
N TRP A 81 -2.96 -13.17 -10.21
CA TRP A 81 -1.64 -12.81 -9.69
C TRP A 81 -0.55 -13.31 -10.61
N ILE A 82 0.37 -12.42 -10.98
CA ILE A 82 1.59 -12.80 -11.70
C ILE A 82 2.61 -13.23 -10.64
N THR A 83 2.68 -14.53 -10.39
CA THR A 83 3.72 -15.12 -9.53
C THR A 83 5.05 -15.04 -10.26
N GLN A 84 6.08 -14.50 -9.62
CA GLN A 84 7.44 -14.66 -10.13
C GLN A 84 7.83 -16.12 -9.87
N GLU A 85 8.05 -16.90 -10.93
CA GLU A 85 8.87 -18.11 -10.80
C GLU A 85 10.24 -17.68 -10.26
N GLN A 86 10.69 -18.36 -9.21
CA GLN A 86 12.01 -18.14 -8.60
C GLN A 86 13.13 -18.56 -9.56
#